data_AF-A0A830G9U0-F1
#
_entry.id   AF-A0A830G9U0-F1
#
_cell.length_a   1.000
_cell.length_b   1.000
_cell.length_c   1.000
_cell.angle_alpha   90.00
_cell.angle_beta   90.00
_cell.angle_gamma   90.00
#
_symmetry.space_group_name_H-M   'P 1'
#
loop_
_entity.id
_entity.type
_entity.pdbx_description
1 polymer ?
#
loop_
_entity_poly.entity_id
_entity_poly.type
_entity_poly.pdbx_seq_one_letter_code
_entity_poly.pdbx_strand_id
1 'polypeptide(L)'
;MRATTVECPRCEAAHEFFLQDEERHLRQCPDCDGWFVFAEAESGLKRTALDDPAACPVAGCEERVDADDLPAHVVDTHDGSLD
;
A
#
# COMPACT_ATOMS: atom_id res chain seq x y z
N MET A 1 2.27 2.78 -17.34
CA MET A 1 1.16 2.04 -16.69
C MET A 1 1.24 0.58 -17.07
N ARG A 2 1.38 -0.31 -16.08
CA ARG A 2 1.50 -1.75 -16.27
C ARG A 2 0.55 -2.47 -15.31
N ALA A 3 -0.16 -3.48 -15.78
CA ALA A 3 -0.94 -4.35 -14.89
C ALA A 3 -0.02 -5.40 -14.26
N THR A 4 -0.16 -5.61 -12.95
CA THR A 4 0.59 -6.62 -12.20
C THR A 4 -0.36 -7.29 -11.22
N THR A 5 -0.31 -8.62 -11.16
CA THR A 5 -1.00 -9.40 -10.14
C THR A 5 -0.24 -9.32 -8.82
N VAL A 6 -0.90 -8.85 -7.77
CA VAL A 6 -0.36 -8.78 -6.41
C VAL A 6 -1.24 -9.60 -5.50
N GLU A 7 -0.64 -10.53 -4.75
CA GLU A 7 -1.35 -11.28 -3.71
C GLU A 7 -1.34 -10.51 -2.40
N CYS A 8 -2.49 -10.46 -1.72
CA CYS A 8 -2.64 -9.81 -0.44
C CYS A 8 -1.80 -10.54 0.64
N PRO A 9 -0.98 -9.83 1.43
CA PRO A 9 -0.20 -10.45 2.50
C PRO A 9 -1.04 -10.94 3.70
N ARG A 10 -2.35 -10.67 3.73
CA ARG A 10 -3.26 -11.07 4.83
C ARG A 10 -4.11 -12.29 4.48
N CYS A 11 -4.83 -12.23 3.37
CA CYS A 11 -5.77 -13.28 2.96
C CYS A 11 -5.28 -14.10 1.75
N GLU A 12 -4.09 -13.80 1.22
CA GLU A 12 -3.48 -14.50 0.09
C GLU A 12 -4.27 -14.39 -1.24
N ALA A 13 -5.33 -13.60 -1.28
CA ALA A 13 -6.11 -13.33 -2.49
C ALA A 13 -5.27 -12.54 -3.52
N ALA A 14 -5.31 -12.97 -4.78
CA ALA A 14 -4.55 -12.37 -5.88
C ALA A 14 -5.44 -11.42 -6.70
N HIS A 15 -5.02 -10.16 -6.81
CA HIS A 15 -5.73 -9.15 -7.59
C HIS A 15 -4.81 -8.45 -8.57
N GLU A 16 -5.36 -8.04 -9.71
CA GLU A 16 -4.64 -7.26 -10.70
C GLU A 16 -4.74 -5.76 -10.36
N PHE A 17 -3.59 -5.10 -10.29
CA PHE A 17 -3.50 -3.67 -10.05
C PHE A 17 -2.73 -2.98 -11.18
N PHE A 18 -3.19 -1.79 -11.56
CA PHE A 18 -2.46 -0.92 -12.50
C PHE A 18 -1.40 -0.12 -11.74
N LEU A 19 -0.14 -0.27 -12.15
CA LEU A 19 1.02 0.38 -11.57
C LEU A 19 1.45 1.56 -12.42
N GLN A 20 1.81 2.66 -11.76
CA GLN A 20 2.55 3.77 -12.34
C GLN A 20 4.04 3.59 -12.03
N ASP A 21 4.93 4.38 -12.62
CA ASP A 21 6.40 4.32 -12.42
C ASP A 21 6.87 4.71 -10.99
N GLU A 22 5.98 4.61 -9.99
CA GLU A 22 6.32 4.88 -8.60
C GLU A 22 6.90 3.62 -7.95
N GLU A 23 7.92 3.82 -7.12
CA GLU A 23 8.65 2.71 -6.48
C GLU A 23 7.82 1.97 -5.43
N ARG A 24 6.78 2.63 -4.89
CA ARG A 24 5.90 2.09 -3.85
C ARG A 24 4.44 2.41 -4.15
N HIS A 25 3.56 1.47 -3.84
CA HIS A 25 2.12 1.63 -4.03
C HIS A 25 1.33 1.19 -2.81
N LEU A 26 0.41 2.04 -2.36
CA LEU A 26 -0.58 1.74 -1.33
C LEU A 26 -1.84 1.17 -2.00
N ARG A 27 -2.30 -0.01 -1.54
CA ARG A 27 -3.54 -0.63 -2.00
C ARG A 27 -4.33 -1.21 -0.84
N GLN A 28 -5.64 -1.27 -1.04
CA GLN A 28 -6.56 -2.02 -0.21
C GLN A 28 -6.89 -3.35 -0.89
N CYS A 29 -6.92 -4.43 -0.12
CA CYS A 29 -7.41 -5.72 -0.60
C CYS A 29 -8.94 -5.72 -0.66
N PRO A 30 -9.55 -6.04 -1.82
CA PRO A 30 -11.01 -6.05 -1.95
C PRO A 30 -11.70 -7.20 -1.21
N ASP A 31 -10.97 -8.25 -0.82
CA ASP A 31 -11.55 -9.44 -0.16
C ASP A 31 -11.56 -9.35 1.37
N CYS A 32 -10.60 -8.64 1.97
CA CYS A 32 -10.46 -8.55 3.43
C CYS A 32 -10.32 -7.12 3.94
N ASP A 33 -10.54 -6.12 3.08
CA ASP A 33 -10.45 -4.68 3.34
C ASP A 33 -9.11 -4.22 3.95
N GLY A 34 -8.10 -5.07 3.92
CA GLY A 34 -6.79 -4.83 4.52
C GLY A 34 -5.93 -3.95 3.65
N TRP A 35 -5.32 -2.93 4.24
CA TRP A 35 -4.34 -2.09 3.56
C TRP A 35 -2.95 -2.73 3.56
N PHE A 36 -2.25 -2.57 2.45
CA PHE A 36 -0.88 -3.03 2.29
C PHE A 36 -0.14 -2.14 1.30
N VAL A 37 1.19 -2.11 1.45
CA VAL A 37 2.08 -1.49 0.48
C VAL A 37 2.83 -2.58 -0.26
N PHE A 38 3.08 -2.36 -1.54
CA PHE A 38 4.07 -3.13 -2.26
C PHE A 38 5.00 -2.26 -3.08
N ALA A 39 6.18 -2.80 -3.34
CA ALA A 39 7.27 -2.16 -4.07
C ALA A 39 7.96 -3.19 -4.96
N GLU A 40 8.42 -2.78 -6.14
CA GLU A 40 9.32 -3.61 -6.94
C GLU A 40 10.70 -3.60 -6.26
N ALA A 41 11.22 -4.78 -5.91
CA ALA A 41 12.57 -4.96 -5.37
C ALA A 41 13.39 -5.83 -6.32
N GLU A 42 14.72 -5.85 -6.16
CA GLU A 42 15.65 -6.61 -7.02
C GLU A 42 15.32 -8.12 -7.11
N SER A 43 14.66 -8.68 -6.08
CA SER A 43 14.24 -10.08 -6.01
C SER A 43 12.74 -10.31 -6.24
N GLY A 44 12.01 -9.31 -6.75
CA GLY A 44 10.57 -9.38 -7.02
C GLY A 44 9.74 -8.39 -6.18
N LEU A 45 8.43 -8.60 -6.13
CA LEU A 45 7.50 -7.70 -5.42
C LEU A 45 7.58 -7.92 -3.91
N LYS A 46 8.03 -6.89 -3.17
CA LYS A 46 7.97 -6.86 -1.71
C LYS A 46 6.61 -6.33 -1.29
N ARG A 47 5.92 -7.05 -0.40
CA ARG A 47 4.59 -6.71 0.12
C ARG A 47 4.64 -6.59 1.63
N THR A 48 4.04 -5.55 2.17
CA THR A 48 4.00 -5.27 3.61
C THR A 48 2.57 -4.95 4.00
N ALA A 49 1.97 -5.78 4.85
CA ALA A 49 0.66 -5.50 5.43
C ALA A 49 0.76 -4.28 6.37
N LEU A 50 -0.27 -3.44 6.36
CA LEU A 50 -0.43 -2.38 7.36
C LEU A 50 -1.41 -2.85 8.41
N ASP A 51 -1.03 -2.70 9.68
CA ASP A 51 -1.87 -3.04 10.84
C ASP A 51 -3.04 -2.07 10.99
N ASP A 52 -3.91 -2.31 11.97
CA ASP A 52 -4.97 -1.38 12.36
C ASP A 52 -4.77 -0.99 13.84
N PRO A 53 -4.51 0.29 14.17
CA PRO A 53 -4.36 1.43 13.26
C PRO A 53 -3.11 1.30 12.37
N ALA A 54 -3.24 1.75 11.12
CA ALA A 54 -2.20 1.68 10.10
C ALA A 54 -1.11 2.70 10.35
N ALA A 55 0.13 2.23 10.43
CA ALA A 55 1.28 3.12 10.37
C ALA A 55 1.35 3.77 8.98
N CYS A 56 1.55 5.09 8.95
CA CYS A 56 1.74 5.80 7.69
C CYS A 56 2.92 5.18 6.93
N PRO A 57 2.74 4.77 5.67
CA PRO A 57 3.80 4.12 4.91
C PRO A 57 4.92 5.06 4.45
N VAL A 58 4.75 6.38 4.56
CA VAL A 58 5.72 7.38 4.09
C VAL A 58 6.97 7.40 4.98
N ALA A 59 8.15 7.47 4.37
CA ALA A 59 9.40 7.44 5.11
C ALA A 59 9.52 8.66 6.04
N GLY A 60 9.74 8.42 7.33
CA GLY A 60 9.85 9.48 8.33
C GLY A 60 8.51 10.00 8.88
N CYS A 61 7.37 9.49 8.40
CA CYS A 61 6.08 9.71 9.05
C CYS A 61 5.83 8.62 10.11
N GLU A 62 5.68 9.03 11.36
CA GLU A 62 5.44 8.12 12.50
C GLU A 62 3.96 8.06 12.91
N GLU A 63 3.09 8.73 12.16
CA GLU A 63 1.66 8.77 12.46
C GLU A 63 1.00 7.40 12.25
N ARG A 64 0.05 7.10 13.14
CA ARG A 64 -0.83 5.94 13.04
C ARG A 64 -2.24 6.45 12.88
N VAL A 65 -2.86 6.07 11.77
CA VAL A 65 -4.20 6.49 11.39
C VAL A 65 -5.06 5.26 11.19
N ASP A 66 -6.37 5.39 11.39
CA ASP A 66 -7.30 4.30 11.10
C ASP A 66 -7.18 3.89 9.63
N ALA A 67 -7.39 2.60 9.35
CA ALA A 67 -7.27 2.03 8.03
C ALA A 67 -8.06 2.82 6.96
N ASP A 68 -9.30 3.23 7.26
CA ASP A 68 -10.16 3.98 6.35
C ASP A 68 -9.67 5.41 6.08
N ASP A 69 -8.96 6.03 7.03
CA ASP A 69 -8.45 7.40 6.92
C ASP A 69 -7.03 7.46 6.31
N LEU A 70 -6.32 6.34 6.28
CA LEU A 70 -4.98 6.22 5.71
C LEU A 70 -4.83 6.82 4.29
N PRO A 71 -5.68 6.49 3.30
CA PRO A 71 -5.55 7.07 1.96
C PRO A 71 -5.74 8.59 1.98
N ALA A 72 -6.66 9.11 2.81
CA ALA A 72 -6.88 10.54 2.94
C ALA A 72 -5.68 11.23 3.58
N HIS A 73 -5.10 10.64 4.64
CA HIS A 73 -3.87 11.12 5.28
C HIS A 73 -2.70 11.19 4.28
N VAL A 74 -2.49 10.14 3.48
CA VAL A 74 -1.40 10.13 2.48
C VAL A 74 -1.59 11.23 1.43
N VAL A 75 -2.82 11.47 0.98
CA VAL A 75 -3.11 12.54 0.01
C VAL A 75 -2.96 13.93 0.62
N ASP A 76 -3.48 14.16 1.83
CA ASP A 76 -3.52 15.48 2.46
C ASP A 76 -2.16 15.90 3.04
N THR A 77 -1.43 14.97 3.64
CA THR A 77 -0.17 15.25 4.35
C THR A 77 1.05 15.07 3.46
N HIS A 78 0.99 14.16 2.48
CA HIS A 78 2.14 13.76 1.67
C HIS A 78 1.91 13.93 0.16
N ASP A 79 0.89 14.70 -0.23
CA ASP A 79 0.51 14.96 -1.64
C ASP A 79 0.27 13.66 -2.46
N GLY A 80 -0.07 12.55 -1.79
CA GLY A 80 -0.26 11.25 -2.42
C GLY A 80 1.04 10.46 -2.64
N SER A 81 2.19 11.03 -2.26
CA SER A 81 3.51 10.39 -2.37
C SER A 81 3.75 9.40 -1.24
N LEU A 82 4.47 8.33 -1.56
CA LEU A 82 4.93 7.31 -0.61
C LEU A 82 6.45 7.31 -0.39
N ASP A 83 7.13 8.26 -1.03
CA ASP A 83 8.58 8.50 -0.92
C ASP A 83 8.91 9.42 0.26
#